data_AF-V4I4T7-F1
#
_entry.id   AF-V4I4T7-F1
#
_cell.length_a   1.000
_cell.length_b   1.000
_cell.length_c   1.000
_cell.angle_alpha   90.00
_cell.angle_beta   90.00
_cell.angle_gamma   90.00
#
_symmetry.space_group_name_H-M   'P 1'
#
loop_
_entity.id
_entity.type
_entity.pdbx_description
1 polymer ?
#
loop_
_entity_poly.entity_id
_entity_poly.type
_entity_poly.pdbx_seq_one_letter_code
_entity_poly.pdbx_strand_id
1 'polypeptide(L)'
;MKTACTMFAIALLLGSSSALASCNKYSCEGVSNVVFSSVIADSDAVKIKFHEGTNATLSCNLDADNAAVLDQKNPNYRNMQSMLLTAIAANLPVGLQFDKSSSGCAVQSVEVKVVE
;
A
#
# COMPACT_ATOMS: atom_id res chain seq x y z
N MET A 1 53.52 -2.43 28.76
CA MET A 1 53.02 -2.43 27.36
C MET A 1 51.54 -2.76 27.41
N LYS A 2 50.67 -1.80 27.08
CA LYS A 2 49.22 -1.86 27.29
C LYS A 2 48.50 -2.23 25.97
N THR A 3 47.79 -3.35 26.02
CA THR A 3 46.45 -3.64 25.44
C THR A 3 46.07 -3.01 24.10
N ALA A 4 45.79 -3.84 23.09
CA ALA A 4 44.65 -3.66 22.19
C ALA A 4 44.33 -4.97 21.44
N CYS A 5 43.65 -5.88 22.12
CA CYS A 5 42.94 -7.01 21.52
C CYS A 5 41.47 -6.61 21.48
N THR A 6 41.01 -5.96 20.40
CA THR A 6 39.56 -5.77 20.20
C THR A 6 39.25 -5.22 18.81
N MET A 7 38.27 -5.88 18.18
CA MET A 7 37.38 -5.36 17.13
C MET A 7 37.86 -5.42 15.67
N PHE A 8 37.64 -6.57 15.04
CA PHE A 8 37.34 -6.62 13.61
C PHE A 8 36.09 -7.49 13.40
N ALA A 9 34.94 -6.98 13.85
CA ALA A 9 33.67 -7.68 13.76
C ALA A 9 32.50 -6.68 13.60
N ILE A 10 32.52 -5.82 12.59
CA ILE A 10 31.32 -5.15 12.08
C ILE A 10 31.51 -4.90 10.58
N ALA A 11 30.97 -5.76 9.71
CA ALA A 11 30.83 -5.45 8.28
C ALA A 11 29.73 -6.29 7.59
N LEU A 12 28.67 -6.68 8.32
CA LEU A 12 27.63 -7.58 7.80
C LEU A 12 26.23 -7.21 8.30
N LEU A 13 25.88 -5.93 8.26
CA LEU A 13 24.50 -5.48 8.43
C LEU A 13 24.29 -4.27 7.53
N LEU A 14 23.13 -4.21 6.87
CA LEU A 14 22.55 -3.12 6.06
C LEU A 14 22.47 -3.43 4.56
N GLY A 15 21.65 -4.42 4.25
CA GLY A 15 20.98 -4.57 2.97
C GLY A 15 19.51 -4.92 3.20
N SER A 16 18.80 -4.15 4.03
CA SER A 16 17.33 -4.24 4.09
C SER A 16 16.78 -3.61 2.82
N SER A 17 16.63 -4.41 1.76
CA SER A 17 15.88 -4.01 0.56
C SER A 17 14.45 -3.73 0.99
N SER A 18 14.11 -2.46 1.22
CA SER A 18 12.72 -2.04 1.36
C SER A 18 12.03 -2.34 0.05
N ALA A 19 11.04 -3.21 0.06
CA ALA A 19 10.13 -3.39 -1.06
C ALA A 19 9.37 -2.05 -1.22
N LEU A 20 9.86 -1.16 -2.09
CA LEU A 20 9.36 0.20 -2.18
C LEU A 20 7.92 0.19 -2.73
N ALA A 21 6.96 0.61 -1.91
CA ALA A 21 5.68 1.06 -2.44
C ALA A 21 5.88 2.39 -3.18
N SER A 22 5.23 2.53 -4.32
CA SER A 22 5.28 3.73 -5.16
C SER A 22 3.85 4.25 -5.37
N CYS A 23 3.56 5.42 -4.81
CA CYS A 23 2.32 6.15 -5.05
C CYS A 23 2.60 7.39 -5.91
N ASN A 24 1.80 7.59 -6.95
CA ASN A 24 1.96 8.68 -7.90
C ASN A 24 0.61 9.10 -8.47
N LYS A 25 0.17 10.31 -8.12
CA LYS A 25 -1.07 10.97 -8.57
C LYS A 25 -2.33 10.13 -8.33
N TYR A 26 -2.62 9.19 -9.22
CA TYR A 26 -3.85 8.40 -9.24
C TYR A 26 -3.60 6.90 -9.16
N SER A 27 -2.40 6.48 -8.76
CA SER A 27 -2.09 5.07 -8.57
C SER A 27 -1.12 4.83 -7.43
N CYS A 28 -1.21 3.65 -6.82
CA CYS A 28 -0.24 3.12 -5.87
C CYS A 28 0.11 1.68 -6.24
N GLU A 29 1.38 1.29 -6.13
CA GLU A 29 1.82 -0.07 -6.40
C GLU A 29 2.93 -0.54 -5.46
N GLY A 30 3.01 -1.85 -5.22
CA GLY A 30 4.03 -2.46 -4.36
C GLY A 30 3.49 -3.69 -3.62
N VAL A 31 4.28 -4.26 -2.71
CA VAL A 31 3.81 -5.34 -1.82
C VAL A 31 2.73 -4.80 -0.89
N SER A 32 1.61 -5.51 -0.75
CA SER A 32 0.40 -5.02 -0.07
C SER A 32 0.68 -4.42 1.33
N ASN A 33 1.51 -5.08 2.14
CA ASN A 33 1.89 -4.62 3.48
C ASN A 33 2.81 -3.39 3.52
N VAL A 34 3.36 -2.97 2.37
CA VAL A 34 4.15 -1.73 2.25
C VAL A 34 3.35 -0.60 1.59
N VAL A 35 2.40 -0.95 0.73
CA VAL A 35 1.55 0.05 0.04
C VAL A 35 0.57 0.68 1.01
N PHE A 36 -0.05 -0.10 1.88
CA PHE A 36 -1.04 0.38 2.83
C PHE A 36 -0.88 -0.28 4.20
N SER A 37 -1.31 0.46 5.22
CA SER A 37 -1.14 0.08 6.62
C SER A 37 -2.23 -0.87 7.13
N SER A 38 -3.46 -0.72 6.65
CA SER A 38 -4.59 -1.58 7.03
C SER A 38 -5.76 -1.46 6.05
N VAL A 39 -6.71 -2.38 6.17
CA VAL A 39 -8.04 -2.30 5.53
C VAL A 39 -9.10 -2.17 6.62
N ILE A 40 -10.02 -1.23 6.42
CA ILE A 40 -11.17 -0.97 7.30
C ILE A 40 -12.40 -1.47 6.55
N ALA A 41 -13.23 -2.27 7.22
CA ALA A 41 -14.53 -2.65 6.71
C ALA A 41 -15.56 -2.40 7.80
N ASP A 42 -16.54 -1.53 7.52
CA ASP A 42 -17.64 -1.20 8.40
C ASP A 42 -18.99 -1.40 7.68
N SER A 43 -20.10 -0.96 8.29
CA SER A 43 -21.44 -1.08 7.70
C SER A 43 -21.60 -0.29 6.41
N ASP A 44 -20.76 0.72 6.19
CA ASP A 44 -20.95 1.74 5.17
C ASP A 44 -19.94 1.58 4.03
N ALA A 45 -18.70 1.16 4.33
CA ALA A 45 -17.60 1.14 3.37
C ALA A 45 -16.53 0.08 3.64
N VAL A 46 -15.82 -0.29 2.56
CA VAL A 46 -14.49 -0.89 2.64
C VAL A 46 -13.48 0.17 2.24
N LYS A 47 -12.50 0.42 3.09
CA LYS A 47 -11.48 1.46 2.91
C LYS A 47 -10.08 0.89 3.05
N ILE A 48 -9.14 1.46 2.32
CA ILE A 48 -7.71 1.12 2.35
C ILE A 48 -6.98 2.28 3.01
N LYS A 49 -6.39 2.04 4.19
CA LYS A 49 -5.69 3.07 4.96
C LYS A 49 -4.21 3.10 4.61
N PHE A 50 -3.74 4.24 4.12
CA PHE A 50 -2.35 4.42 3.72
C PHE A 50 -1.48 4.91 4.86
N HIS A 51 -0.16 4.75 4.71
CA HIS A 51 0.81 5.33 5.62
C HIS A 51 0.76 6.87 5.55
N GLU A 52 1.11 7.51 6.65
CA GLU A 52 1.22 8.98 6.72
C GLU A 52 2.14 9.51 5.60
N GLY A 53 1.78 10.67 5.04
CA GLY A 53 2.52 11.30 3.94
C GLY A 53 2.13 10.80 2.54
N THR A 54 1.45 9.66 2.40
CA THR A 54 1.00 9.14 1.09
C THR A 54 0.14 10.16 0.33
N ASN A 55 -0.74 10.89 1.04
CA ASN A 55 -1.61 11.91 0.46
C ASN A 55 -0.84 12.99 -0.33
N ALA A 56 0.40 13.33 0.06
CA ALA A 56 1.22 14.34 -0.62
C ALA A 56 1.67 13.90 -2.03
N THR A 57 1.62 12.60 -2.32
CA THR A 57 1.99 12.04 -3.63
C THR A 57 0.79 11.87 -4.56
N LEU A 58 -0.43 11.99 -4.03
CA LEU A 58 -1.68 11.77 -4.75
C LEU A 58 -2.25 13.08 -5.28
N SER A 59 -3.05 12.98 -6.34
CA SER A 59 -3.80 14.10 -6.95
C SER A 59 -5.29 14.05 -6.61
N CYS A 60 -5.67 13.17 -5.68
CA CYS A 60 -6.95 13.07 -5.01
C CYS A 60 -6.71 13.13 -3.49
N ASN A 61 -7.77 13.30 -2.71
CA ASN A 61 -7.66 13.38 -1.26
C ASN A 61 -8.07 12.05 -0.60
N LEU A 62 -7.24 11.56 0.31
CA LEU A 62 -7.64 10.55 1.28
C LEU A 62 -8.63 11.16 2.29
N ASP A 63 -9.42 10.32 2.95
CA ASP A 63 -10.33 10.76 4.00
C ASP A 63 -9.60 11.15 5.30
N ALA A 64 -10.36 11.51 6.34
CA ALA A 64 -9.81 11.90 7.65
C ALA A 64 -8.98 10.80 8.33
N ASP A 65 -9.18 9.54 7.96
CA ASP A 65 -8.41 8.40 8.47
C ASP A 65 -7.16 8.10 7.63
N ASN A 66 -6.84 8.93 6.64
CA ASN A 66 -5.87 8.67 5.57
C ASN A 66 -6.25 7.43 4.75
N ALA A 67 -7.55 7.23 4.47
CA ALA A 67 -8.03 6.09 3.72
C ALA A 67 -8.65 6.46 2.36
N ALA A 68 -8.48 5.55 1.39
CA ALA A 68 -9.18 5.54 0.11
C ALA A 68 -10.37 4.58 0.19
N VAL A 69 -11.53 4.98 -0.32
CA VAL A 69 -12.73 4.12 -0.31
C VAL A 69 -12.71 3.22 -1.54
N LEU A 70 -12.99 1.93 -1.38
CA LEU A 70 -13.22 1.04 -2.51
C LEU A 70 -14.57 1.39 -3.15
N ASP A 71 -14.58 1.72 -4.45
CA ASP A 71 -15.77 2.26 -5.10
C ASP A 71 -16.90 1.22 -5.17
N GLN A 72 -17.89 1.37 -4.29
CA GLN A 72 -19.06 0.49 -4.20
C GLN A 72 -20.00 0.61 -5.40
N LYS A 73 -19.93 1.71 -6.15
CA LYS A 73 -20.76 1.91 -7.35
C LYS A 73 -20.16 1.18 -8.55
N ASN A 74 -18.90 0.73 -8.46
CA ASN A 74 -18.26 -0.03 -9.50
C ASN A 74 -18.92 -1.42 -9.64
N PRO A 75 -19.34 -1.84 -10.84
CA PRO A 75 -19.99 -3.14 -11.05
C PRO A 75 -19.12 -4.33 -10.64
N ASN A 76 -17.79 -4.15 -10.55
CA ASN A 76 -16.83 -5.18 -10.13
C ASN A 76 -16.45 -5.09 -8.65
N TYR A 77 -17.14 -4.30 -7.83
CA TYR A 77 -16.80 -4.08 -6.42
C TYR A 77 -16.48 -5.37 -5.65
N ARG A 78 -17.35 -6.39 -5.75
CA ARG A 78 -17.14 -7.67 -5.03
C ARG A 78 -15.88 -8.41 -5.48
N ASN A 79 -15.55 -8.34 -6.76
CA ASN A 79 -14.35 -8.97 -7.31
C ASN A 79 -13.10 -8.22 -6.83
N MET A 80 -13.12 -6.88 -6.90
CA MET A 80 -12.02 -6.05 -6.37
C MET A 80 -11.78 -6.30 -4.88
N GLN A 81 -12.85 -6.33 -4.08
CA GLN A 81 -12.76 -6.60 -2.65
C GLN A 81 -12.15 -7.99 -2.38
N SER A 82 -12.59 -9.02 -3.11
CA SER A 82 -12.09 -10.39 -2.94
C SER A 82 -10.61 -10.50 -3.35
N MET A 83 -10.22 -9.87 -4.46
CA MET A 83 -8.83 -9.82 -4.92
C MET A 83 -7.93 -9.09 -3.92
N LEU A 84 -8.37 -7.94 -3.41
CA LEU A 84 -7.65 -7.17 -2.40
C LEU A 84 -7.41 -7.99 -1.13
N LEU A 85 -8.45 -8.61 -0.58
CA LEU A 85 -8.33 -9.45 0.62
C LEU A 85 -7.40 -10.65 0.40
N THR A 86 -7.46 -11.26 -0.79
CA THR A 86 -6.56 -12.36 -1.16
C THR A 86 -5.11 -11.89 -1.23
N ALA A 87 -4.85 -10.75 -1.87
CA ALA A 87 -3.51 -10.18 -1.98
C ALA A 87 -2.92 -9.76 -0.62
N ILE A 88 -3.77 -9.35 0.32
CA ILE A 88 -3.36 -9.08 1.70
C ILE A 88 -2.99 -10.37 2.41
N ALA A 89 -3.86 -11.39 2.36
CA ALA A 89 -3.63 -12.65 3.04
C ALA A 89 -2.38 -13.39 2.52
N ALA A 90 -2.10 -13.28 1.21
CA ALA A 90 -0.95 -13.89 0.57
C ALA A 90 0.28 -12.97 0.46
N ASN A 91 0.20 -11.75 1.01
CA ASN A 91 1.25 -10.73 0.91
C ASN A 91 1.76 -10.50 -0.52
N LEU A 92 0.84 -10.46 -1.48
CA LEU A 92 1.13 -10.31 -2.91
C LEU A 92 1.31 -8.83 -3.27
N PRO A 93 2.09 -8.53 -4.34
CA PRO A 93 2.12 -7.20 -4.89
C PRO A 93 0.78 -6.81 -5.50
N VAL A 94 0.42 -5.56 -5.26
CA VAL A 94 -0.85 -4.96 -5.69
C VAL A 94 -0.60 -3.68 -6.47
N GLY A 95 -1.50 -3.40 -7.40
CA GLY A 95 -1.68 -2.10 -8.04
C GLY A 95 -3.07 -1.57 -7.72
N LEU A 96 -3.15 -0.34 -7.22
CA LEU A 96 -4.39 0.37 -6.96
C LEU A 96 -4.49 1.53 -7.95
N GLN A 97 -5.65 1.71 -8.57
CA GLN A 97 -5.93 2.91 -9.36
C GLN A 97 -7.12 3.66 -8.77
N PHE A 98 -6.96 4.98 -8.67
CA PHE A 98 -7.97 5.88 -8.15
C PHE A 98 -8.74 6.56 -9.28
N ASP A 99 -10.01 6.88 -9.02
CA ASP A 99 -10.85 7.69 -9.89
C ASP A 99 -10.23 9.07 -10.12
N LYS A 100 -9.94 9.41 -11.37
CA LYS A 100 -9.37 10.71 -11.76
C LYS A 100 -10.41 11.83 -11.75
N SER A 101 -11.69 11.50 -11.79
CA SER A 101 -12.82 12.45 -11.79
C SER A 101 -13.33 12.79 -10.39
N SER A 102 -12.94 12.01 -9.38
CA SER A 102 -13.31 12.22 -7.99
C SER A 102 -12.27 13.05 -7.25
N SER A 103 -12.73 13.98 -6.41
CA SER A 103 -11.86 14.72 -5.49
C SER A 103 -11.37 13.86 -4.32
N GLY A 104 -12.10 12.80 -3.98
CA GLY A 104 -11.69 11.77 -3.03
C GLY A 104 -11.07 10.58 -3.76
N CYS A 105 -10.03 9.97 -3.18
CA CYS A 105 -9.38 8.80 -3.76
C CYS A 105 -10.29 7.56 -3.70
N ALA A 106 -11.23 7.45 -4.64
CA ALA A 106 -12.07 6.26 -4.81
C ALA A 106 -11.30 5.22 -5.62
N VAL A 107 -11.09 4.02 -5.08
CA VAL A 107 -10.37 2.95 -5.77
C VAL A 107 -11.30 2.32 -6.82
N GLN A 108 -10.93 2.47 -8.09
CA GLN A 108 -11.68 1.93 -9.23
C GLN A 108 -11.12 0.63 -9.79
N SER A 109 -9.87 0.30 -9.44
CA SER A 109 -9.24 -0.94 -9.89
C SER A 109 -8.26 -1.46 -8.85
N VAL A 110 -8.25 -2.79 -8.70
CA VAL A 110 -7.28 -3.56 -7.93
C VAL A 110 -6.66 -4.59 -8.86
N GLU A 111 -5.35 -4.49 -9.04
CA GLU A 111 -4.53 -5.44 -9.77
C GLU A 111 -3.71 -6.25 -8.76
N VAL A 112 -3.69 -7.58 -8.90
CA VAL A 112 -2.77 -8.45 -8.14
C VAL A 112 -1.69 -8.88 -9.11
N LYS A 113 -0.45 -8.46 -8.86
CA LYS A 113 0.68 -8.73 -9.76
C LYS A 113 1.33 -10.06 -9.36
N VAL A 114 1.58 -10.91 -10.34
CA VAL A 114 2.36 -12.14 -10.16
C VAL A 114 3.83 -11.77 -10.36
N VAL A 115 4.66 -12.08 -9.37
CA VAL A 115 6.11 -11.93 -9.48
C VAL A 115 6.63 -13.26 -9.98
N GLU A 116 7.19 -13.27 -11.19
CA GLU A 116 7.96 -14.40 -11.71
C GLU A 116 9.36 -14.47 -11.08
#